data_AF-A0A1S0UCF4-F1
#
_entry.id   AF-A0A1S0UCF4-F1
#
_cell.length_a   1.000
_cell.length_b   1.000
_cell.length_c   1.000
_cell.angle_alpha   90.00
_cell.angle_beta   90.00
_cell.angle_gamma   90.00
#
_symmetry.space_group_name_H-M   'P 1'
#
loop_
_entity.id
_entity.type
_entity.pdbx_description
1 polymer ?
#
loop_
_entity_poly.entity_id
_entity_poly.type
_entity_poly.pdbx_seq_one_letter_code
_entity_poly.pdbx_strand_id
1 'polypeptide(L)'
;MVIRHELQPYGVNVIEIMPGSFETEITNIQKMRESTDTVWYRASNEMRDEYGHDYSDKVKAYTTDIQRKIVAKDPTWVIDAYYEAIVAKRPKLLYRVGWDALFL
;
A
#
# COMPACT_ATOMS: atom_id res chain seq x y z
N MET A 1 -15.69 4.92 9.14
CA MET A 1 -16.78 5.93 9.18
C MET A 1 -17.36 6.23 10.57
N VAL A 2 -17.30 5.30 11.54
CA VAL A 2 -17.82 5.52 12.91
C VAL A 2 -17.13 6.69 13.62
N ILE A 3 -15.79 6.69 13.66
CA ILE A 3 -14.97 7.71 14.34
C ILE A 3 -15.31 9.14 13.89
N ARG A 4 -15.63 9.34 12.61
CA ARG A 4 -16.00 10.68 12.08
C ARG A 4 -17.27 11.21 12.74
N HIS A 5 -18.27 10.36 12.96
CA HIS A 5 -19.52 10.76 13.58
C HIS A 5 -19.34 10.97 15.09
N GLU A 6 -18.56 10.12 15.74
CA GLU A 6 -18.30 10.21 17.19
C GLU A 6 -17.49 11.46 17.56
N LEU A 7 -16.57 11.89 16.69
CA LEU A 7 -15.72 13.04 16.95
C LEU A 7 -16.31 14.39 16.47
N GLN A 8 -17.39 14.34 15.67
CA GLN A 8 -18.05 15.56 15.14
C GLN A 8 -18.54 16.51 16.25
N PRO A 9 -19.16 16.05 17.36
CA PRO A 9 -19.58 16.93 18.46
C PRO A 9 -18.43 17.69 19.14
N TYR A 10 -17.19 17.18 19.00
CA TYR A 10 -15.99 17.79 19.55
C TYR A 10 -15.30 18.76 18.58
N GLY A 11 -15.91 19.02 17.41
CA GLY A 11 -15.35 19.91 16.38
C GLY A 11 -14.12 19.32 15.68
N VAL A 12 -13.88 18.01 15.79
CA VAL A 12 -12.73 17.33 15.18
C VAL A 12 -13.14 16.78 13.81
N ASN A 13 -12.40 17.21 12.77
CA ASN A 13 -12.58 16.69 11.42
C ASN A 13 -11.71 15.44 11.21
N VAL A 14 -12.34 14.35 10.76
CA VAL A 14 -11.65 13.10 10.42
C VAL A 14 -11.69 12.88 8.92
N ILE A 15 -10.52 13.01 8.29
CA ILE A 15 -10.32 12.90 6.84
C ILE A 15 -9.47 11.66 6.56
N GLU A 16 -9.85 10.91 5.54
CA GLU A 16 -9.14 9.71 5.12
C GLU A 16 -8.33 10.00 3.86
N ILE A 17 -7.07 9.59 3.84
CA ILE A 17 -6.20 9.64 2.67
C ILE A 17 -5.78 8.21 2.38
N MET A 18 -6.24 7.71 1.24
CA MET A 18 -6.00 6.35 0.78
C MET A 18 -5.03 6.43 -0.41
N PRO A 19 -3.71 6.34 -0.15
CA PRO A 19 -2.72 6.22 -1.21
C PRO A 19 -2.78 4.83 -1.84
N GLY A 20 -2.58 4.78 -3.15
CA GLY A 20 -2.18 3.60 -3.87
C GLY A 20 -0.70 3.30 -3.65
N SER A 21 -0.09 2.66 -4.64
CA SER A 21 1.28 2.17 -4.54
C SER A 21 2.26 3.27 -4.95
N PHE A 22 3.03 3.78 -3.99
CA PHE A 22 4.06 4.81 -4.21
C PHE A 22 5.42 4.36 -3.72
N GLU A 23 6.47 4.82 -4.38
CA GLU A 23 7.86 4.50 -4.06
C GLU A 23 8.22 5.03 -2.67
N THR A 24 8.21 4.10 -1.72
CA THR A 24 8.53 4.32 -0.30
C THR A 24 9.26 3.10 0.24
N GLU A 25 9.70 3.19 1.49
CA GLU A 25 10.29 2.04 2.20
C GLU A 25 9.33 0.85 2.37
N ILE A 26 8.02 1.08 2.29
CA ILE A 26 6.99 0.01 2.34
C ILE A 26 7.06 -0.83 1.07
N THR A 27 7.24 -0.19 -0.10
CA THR A 27 7.34 -0.85 -1.40
C THR A 27 8.78 -1.27 -1.75
N ASN A 28 9.69 -1.38 -0.78
CA ASN A 28 11.08 -1.72 -1.07
C ASN A 28 11.20 -3.16 -1.60
N ILE A 29 11.64 -3.32 -2.86
CA ILE A 29 11.70 -4.64 -3.53
C ILE A 29 12.60 -5.63 -2.80
N GLN A 30 13.71 -5.14 -2.24
CA GLN A 30 14.69 -6.00 -1.58
C GLN A 30 14.12 -6.53 -0.27
N LYS A 31 13.48 -5.68 0.53
CA LYS A 31 12.78 -6.09 1.76
C LYS A 31 11.65 -7.07 1.47
N MET A 32 10.90 -6.88 0.38
CA MET A 32 9.86 -7.82 -0.03
C MET A 32 10.43 -9.19 -0.40
N ARG A 33 11.54 -9.24 -1.15
CA ARG A 33 12.22 -10.50 -1.51
C ARG A 33 12.73 -11.24 -0.28
N GLU A 34 13.36 -10.54 0.65
CA GLU A 34 13.84 -11.11 1.92
C GLU A 34 12.69 -11.63 2.79
N SER A 35 11.56 -10.93 2.80
CA SER A 35 10.34 -11.40 3.46
C SER A 35 9.79 -12.67 2.81
N THR A 36 9.75 -12.73 1.47
CA THR A 36 9.37 -13.95 0.73
C THR A 36 10.27 -15.13 1.10
N ASP A 37 11.59 -14.94 1.13
CA ASP A 37 12.53 -15.97 1.56
C ASP A 37 12.31 -16.42 2.99
N THR A 38 12.10 -15.47 3.89
CA THR A 38 11.83 -15.76 5.30
C THR A 38 10.59 -16.63 5.47
N VAL A 39 9.51 -16.32 4.76
CA VAL A 39 8.28 -17.12 4.79
C VAL A 39 8.51 -18.49 4.16
N TRP A 40 9.17 -18.54 3.00
CA TRP A 40 9.49 -19.78 2.31
C TRP A 40 10.31 -20.74 3.17
N TYR A 41 11.38 -20.26 3.81
CA TYR A 41 12.25 -21.07 4.66
C TYR A 41 11.63 -21.46 6.01
N ARG A 42 10.52 -20.81 6.41
CA ARG A 42 9.71 -21.21 7.56
C ARG A 42 8.60 -22.20 7.22
N ALA A 43 8.20 -22.31 5.95
CA ALA A 43 7.18 -23.25 5.51
C ALA A 43 7.57 -24.71 5.76
N SER A 44 6.59 -25.57 6.01
CA SER A 44 6.78 -27.01 6.10
C SER A 44 7.21 -27.61 4.75
N ASN A 45 7.83 -28.78 4.77
CA ASN A 45 8.18 -29.48 3.54
C ASN A 45 6.93 -29.81 2.70
N GLU A 46 5.85 -30.28 3.34
CA GLU A 46 4.57 -30.53 2.67
C GLU A 46 4.07 -29.31 1.88
N MET A 47 4.14 -28.12 2.48
CA MET A 47 3.72 -26.89 1.80
C MET A 47 4.69 -26.48 0.69
N ARG A 48 6.00 -26.73 0.83
CA ARG A 48 6.95 -26.49 -0.28
C ARG A 48 6.76 -27.46 -1.44
N ASP A 49 6.38 -28.70 -1.15
CA ASP A 49 6.11 -29.73 -2.15
C ASP A 49 4.81 -29.41 -2.90
N GLU A 50 3.76 -28.96 -2.18
CA GLU A 50 2.48 -28.53 -2.76
C GLU A 50 2.64 -27.34 -3.72
N TYR A 51 3.36 -26.30 -3.30
CA TYR A 51 3.54 -25.08 -4.10
C TYR A 51 4.65 -25.22 -5.17
N GLY A 52 5.53 -26.22 -5.03
CA GLY A 52 6.70 -26.45 -5.87
C GLY A 52 7.93 -25.66 -5.41
N HIS A 53 9.10 -26.28 -5.49
CA HIS A 53 10.33 -25.69 -4.93
C HIS A 53 10.81 -24.40 -5.61
N ASP A 54 10.30 -24.08 -6.80
CA ASP A 54 10.60 -22.85 -7.55
C ASP A 54 9.60 -21.71 -7.25
N TYR A 55 8.62 -21.93 -6.35
CA TYR A 55 7.57 -20.97 -6.05
C TYR A 55 8.11 -19.65 -5.50
N SER A 56 9.06 -19.68 -4.57
CA SER A 56 9.67 -18.47 -4.00
C SER A 56 10.28 -17.59 -5.11
N ASP A 57 11.00 -18.21 -6.06
CA ASP A 57 11.63 -17.47 -7.16
C ASP A 57 10.60 -16.90 -8.14
N LYS A 58 9.53 -17.65 -8.43
CA LYS A 58 8.38 -17.15 -9.21
C LYS A 58 7.73 -15.94 -8.55
N VAL A 59 7.50 -15.99 -7.23
CA VAL A 59 6.92 -14.87 -6.47
C VAL A 59 7.84 -13.65 -6.54
N LYS A 60 9.15 -13.80 -6.29
CA LYS A 60 10.09 -12.67 -6.37
C LYS A 60 10.13 -12.04 -7.77
N ALA A 61 10.11 -12.86 -8.82
CA ALA A 61 10.08 -12.39 -10.19
C ALA A 61 8.78 -11.62 -10.49
N TYR A 62 7.64 -12.18 -10.10
CA TYR A 62 6.33 -11.54 -10.25
C TYR A 62 6.23 -10.22 -9.48
N THR A 63 6.65 -10.19 -8.22
CA THR A 63 6.67 -8.97 -7.40
C THR A 63 7.50 -7.87 -8.05
N THR A 64 8.64 -8.21 -8.64
CA THR A 64 9.49 -7.25 -9.35
C THR A 64 8.79 -6.66 -10.57
N ASP A 65 8.12 -7.51 -11.37
CA ASP A 65 7.40 -7.06 -12.56
C ASP A 65 6.19 -6.18 -12.20
N ILE A 66 5.40 -6.59 -11.20
CA ILE A 66 4.24 -5.84 -10.71
C ILE A 66 4.66 -4.50 -10.13
N GLN A 67 5.71 -4.48 -9.30
CA GLN A 67 6.19 -3.25 -8.69
C GLN A 67 6.53 -2.19 -9.75
N ARG A 68 7.21 -2.60 -10.82
CA ARG A 68 7.54 -1.71 -11.95
C ARG A 68 6.32 -1.13 -12.65
N LYS A 69 5.18 -1.84 -12.64
CA LYS A 69 3.96 -1.44 -13.34
C LYS A 69 3.02 -0.59 -12.48
N ILE A 70 2.99 -0.84 -11.17
CA ILE A 70 1.97 -0.27 -10.27
C ILE A 70 2.55 0.83 -9.38
N VAL A 71 3.82 0.73 -8.97
CA VAL A 71 4.41 1.72 -8.04
C VAL A 71 4.74 3.02 -8.77
N ALA A 72 4.01 4.08 -8.42
CA ALA A 72 4.32 5.43 -8.84
C ALA A 72 5.57 5.93 -8.10
N LYS A 73 6.54 6.46 -8.83
CA LYS A 73 7.81 6.95 -8.26
C LYS A 73 7.70 8.26 -7.50
N ASP A 74 6.69 9.06 -7.83
CA ASP A 74 6.52 10.39 -7.27
C ASP A 74 5.46 10.37 -6.16
N PRO A 75 5.84 10.42 -4.88
CA PRO A 75 4.90 10.46 -3.76
C PRO A 75 4.26 11.84 -3.57
N THR A 76 4.62 12.85 -4.38
CA THR A 76 4.12 14.24 -4.24
C THR A 76 2.60 14.30 -4.29
N TRP A 77 1.94 13.40 -5.03
CA TRP A 77 0.47 13.35 -5.10
C TRP A 77 -0.17 13.09 -3.73
N VAL A 78 0.48 12.26 -2.90
CA VAL A 78 0.02 11.96 -1.54
C VAL A 78 0.26 13.16 -0.63
N ILE A 79 1.39 13.84 -0.80
CA ILE A 79 1.76 15.06 -0.05
C ILE A 79 0.77 16.18 -0.37
N ASP A 80 0.42 16.38 -1.64
CA ASP A 80 -0.53 17.40 -2.09
C ASP A 80 -1.93 17.12 -1.54
N ALA A 81 -2.37 15.85 -1.55
CA ALA A 81 -3.64 15.46 -0.94
C ALA A 81 -3.65 15.71 0.57
N TYR A 82 -2.54 15.46 1.26
CA TYR A 82 -2.37 15.76 2.67
C TYR A 82 -2.44 17.27 2.95
N TYR A 83 -1.76 18.06 2.13
CA TYR A 83 -1.80 19.52 2.22
C TYR A 83 -3.22 20.05 2.00
N GLU A 84 -3.92 19.64 0.93
CA GLU A 84 -5.30 20.04 0.64
C GLU A 84 -6.24 19.65 1.80
N ALA A 85 -6.11 18.44 2.34
CA ALA A 85 -6.91 17.97 3.46
C ALA A 85 -6.81 18.87 4.70
N ILE A 86 -5.64 19.47 4.94
CA ILE A 86 -5.39 20.34 6.11
C ILE A 86 -5.85 21.77 5.85
N VAL A 87 -5.53 22.33 4.68
CA VAL A 87 -5.70 23.78 4.45
C VAL A 87 -7.07 24.14 3.86
N ALA A 88 -7.78 23.20 3.23
CA ALA A 88 -9.04 23.50 2.59
C ALA A 88 -10.11 23.88 3.61
N LYS A 89 -10.93 24.89 3.28
CA LYS A 89 -12.09 25.28 4.10
C LYS A 89 -13.15 24.17 4.19
N ARG A 90 -13.23 23.33 3.15
CA ARG A 90 -14.17 22.20 3.02
C ARG A 90 -13.44 21.03 2.33
N PRO A 91 -12.55 20.33 3.04
CA PRO A 91 -11.80 19.23 2.45
C PRO A 91 -12.73 18.07 2.10
N LYS A 92 -12.32 17.24 1.14
CA LYS A 92 -13.00 15.96 0.90
C LYS A 92 -12.84 15.08 2.13
N LEU A 93 -13.83 14.24 2.38
CA LEU A 93 -13.78 13.28 3.49
C LEU A 93 -12.88 12.06 3.19
N LEU A 94 -12.65 11.80 1.91
CA LEU A 94 -11.79 10.72 1.40
C LEU A 94 -11.02 11.23 0.18
N TYR A 95 -9.70 11.11 0.23
CA TYR A 95 -8.80 11.33 -0.90
C TYR A 95 -8.26 9.98 -1.36
N ARG A 96 -8.61 9.56 -2.57
CA ARG A 96 -7.99 8.41 -3.24
C ARG A 96 -6.88 8.95 -4.13
N VAL A 97 -5.65 8.49 -3.90
CA VAL A 97 -4.46 9.05 -4.54
C VAL A 97 -3.72 7.95 -5.26
N GLY A 98 -3.43 8.13 -6.55
CA GLY A 98 -2.80 7.11 -7.38
C GLY A 98 -3.79 6.43 -8.33
N TRP A 99 -3.29 6.00 -9.48
CA TRP A 99 -4.11 5.39 -10.53
C TRP A 99 -4.63 4.01 -10.13
N ASP A 100 -3.83 3.25 -9.41
CA ASP A 100 -4.19 1.93 -8.88
C ASP A 100 -5.27 2.02 -7.79
N ALA A 101 -5.24 3.06 -6.96
CA ALA A 101 -6.25 3.31 -5.93
C ALA A 101 -7.65 3.68 -6.47
N LEU A 102 -7.77 4.00 -7.77
CA LEU A 102 -9.05 4.29 -8.41
C LEU A 102 -9.80 3.00 -8.81
N PHE A 103 -9.09 1.89 -8.97
CA PHE A 103 -9.66 0.59 -9.36
C PHE A 103 -9.81 -0.38 -8.17
N LEU A 104 -9.52 0.10 -6.96
CA LEU A 104 -9.72 -0.58 -5.68
C LEU A 104 -10.90 0.05 -4.92
#